data_AF-A0A3R7LCY5-F1
#
_entry.id   AF-A0A3R7LCY5-F1
#
_cell.length_a   1.000
_cell.length_b   1.000
_cell.length_c   1.000
_cell.angle_alpha   90.00
_cell.angle_beta   90.00
_cell.angle_gamma   90.00
#
_symmetry.space_group_name_H-M   'P 1'
#
loop_
_entity.id
_entity.type
_entity.pdbx_description
1 polymer ?
#
loop_
_entity_poly.entity_id
_entity_poly.type
_entity_poly.pdbx_seq_one_letter_code
_entity_poly.pdbx_strand_id
1 'polypeptide(L)'
;MLYLAAFIALWLLITGVFFWRLRRLPSRKRAGLTVLFFLAPVLCFFVLGGGQAILGKAGRTFTVVAEHPVVIAGVTFPAGSKVSYEQLGGGYWHKRPIFVQSDKPVMAGAVEITELMYSRQHANMLIVVLSRDQTIEGWQCRGGASSVAEMSLTETQPVFLGCVFATARTINGMNWPVFTETMKGDNGDWKLSWHLARDGSRPLANAFGFRATEMTATYSAAFALKQWSAYAYYPEAPVGDYAFSSEGQTDMVWMAGGDIRVAGHASNVKTGESVDCLLIQSQGRKALPCRRENG
;
A
#
# COMPACT_ATOMS: atom_id res chain seq x y z
N MET A 1 24.44 9.14 32.81
CA MET A 1 25.31 9.72 33.86
C MET A 1 25.12 11.23 33.98
N LEU A 2 25.34 12.00 32.91
CA LEU A 2 25.27 13.49 32.93
C LEU A 2 23.91 14.05 33.39
N TYR A 3 22.79 13.48 32.93
CA TYR A 3 21.44 13.87 33.36
C TYR A 3 21.15 13.59 34.84
N LEU A 4 21.72 12.52 35.39
CA LEU A 4 21.55 12.17 36.80
C LEU A 4 22.33 13.17 37.69
N ALA A 5 23.56 13.50 37.30
CA ALA A 5 24.38 14.48 38.01
C ALA A 5 23.75 15.88 37.98
N ALA A 6 23.24 16.32 36.84
CA ALA A 6 22.53 17.60 36.71
C ALA A 6 21.26 17.64 37.57
N PHE A 7 20.49 16.56 37.61
CA PHE A 7 19.29 16.45 38.45
C PHE A 7 19.65 16.52 39.94
N ILE A 8 20.66 15.77 40.38
CA ILE A 8 21.13 15.80 41.77
C ILE A 8 21.62 17.20 42.16
N ALA A 9 22.43 17.84 41.30
CA ALA A 9 22.94 19.18 41.56
C ALA A 9 21.80 20.21 41.68
N LEU A 10 20.82 20.18 40.77
CA LEU A 10 19.65 21.05 40.81
C LEU A 10 18.80 20.80 42.07
N TRP A 11 18.59 19.54 42.42
CA TRP A 11 17.84 19.16 43.63
C TRP A 11 18.52 19.67 44.91
N LEU A 12 19.85 19.51 45.02
CA LEU A 12 20.64 20.01 46.13
C LEU A 12 20.63 21.54 46.22
N LEU A 13 20.59 22.24 45.10
CA LEU A 13 20.50 23.69 45.06
C LEU A 13 19.11 24.15 45.57
N ILE A 14 18.04 23.49 45.13
CA ILE A 14 16.67 23.73 45.60
C ILE A 14 16.54 23.44 47.10
N THR A 15 17.07 22.32 47.59
CA THR A 15 17.03 21.99 49.03
C THR A 15 17.78 23.03 49.86
N GLY A 16 18.95 23.49 49.39
CA GLY A 16 19.74 24.52 50.07
C GLY A 16 19.00 25.86 50.19
N VAL A 17 18.42 26.35 49.08
CA VAL A 17 17.61 27.57 49.06
C VAL A 17 16.37 27.42 49.95
N PHE A 18 15.71 26.26 49.90
CA PHE A 18 14.53 25.97 50.70
C PHE A 18 14.85 25.94 52.20
N PHE A 19 15.95 25.31 52.60
CA PHE A 19 16.42 25.26 53.98
C PHE A 19 16.80 26.65 54.50
N TRP A 20 17.48 27.46 53.68
CA TRP A 20 17.81 28.84 54.02
C TRP A 20 16.55 29.69 54.26
N ARG A 21 15.53 29.54 53.40
CA ARG A 21 14.25 30.24 53.53
C ARG A 21 13.43 29.75 54.75
N LEU A 22 13.45 28.45 55.04
CA LEU A 22 12.78 27.84 56.20
C LEU A 22 13.29 28.36 57.54
N ARG A 23 14.57 28.72 57.64
CA ARG A 23 15.17 29.26 58.89
C ARG A 23 14.56 30.61 59.31
N ARG A 24 13.97 31.37 58.38
CA ARG A 24 13.35 32.67 58.66
C ARG A 24 11.87 32.60 59.03
N LEU A 25 11.28 31.40 59.11
CA LEU A 25 9.85 31.20 59.34
C LEU A 25 9.55 30.69 60.78
N PRO A 26 8.39 31.04 61.36
CA PRO A 26 7.97 30.54 62.67
C PRO A 26 7.73 29.03 62.64
N SER A 27 7.99 28.36 63.77
CA SER A 27 8.08 26.89 63.90
C SER A 27 6.90 26.10 63.29
N ARG A 28 5.65 26.60 63.46
CA ARG A 28 4.45 25.96 62.89
C ARG A 28 4.44 25.96 61.35
N LYS A 29 4.89 27.06 60.72
CA LYS A 29 5.01 27.16 59.25
C LYS A 29 6.18 26.32 58.73
N ARG A 30 7.25 26.20 59.51
CA ARG A 30 8.42 25.38 59.20
C ARG A 30 8.05 23.91 59.04
N ALA A 31 7.29 23.35 59.99
CA ALA A 31 6.87 21.95 59.95
C ALA A 31 6.03 21.62 58.70
N GLY A 32 5.04 22.45 58.37
CA GLY A 32 4.18 22.24 57.20
C GLY A 32 4.93 22.29 55.87
N LEU A 33 5.83 23.27 55.70
CA LEU A 33 6.65 23.39 54.49
C LEU A 33 7.67 22.24 54.35
N THR A 34 8.28 21.79 55.45
CA THR A 34 9.17 20.62 55.41
C THR A 34 8.41 19.37 54.95
N VAL A 35 7.23 19.11 55.51
CA VAL A 35 6.39 17.98 55.09
C VAL A 35 6.00 18.10 53.61
N LEU A 36 5.58 19.28 53.14
CA LEU A 36 5.25 19.51 51.74
C LEU A 36 6.45 19.28 50.82
N PHE A 37 7.65 19.70 51.22
CA PHE A 37 8.86 19.53 50.44
C PHE A 37 9.27 18.06 50.29
N PHE A 38 9.15 17.27 51.36
CA PHE A 38 9.39 15.83 51.30
C PHE A 38 8.30 15.07 50.53
N LEU A 39 7.06 15.58 50.53
CA LEU A 39 5.96 15.05 49.72
C LEU A 39 6.01 15.49 48.26
N ALA A 40 6.69 16.60 47.94
CA ALA A 40 6.73 17.15 46.59
C ALA A 40 7.25 16.17 45.52
N PRO A 41 8.33 15.38 45.73
CA PRO A 41 8.75 14.37 44.75
C PRO A 41 7.68 13.30 44.50
N VAL A 42 7.00 12.86 45.55
CA VAL A 42 5.94 11.85 45.47
C VAL A 42 4.73 12.43 44.73
N LEU A 43 4.31 13.65 45.08
CA LEU A 43 3.24 14.36 44.38
C LEU A 43 3.60 14.62 42.92
N CYS A 44 4.82 15.05 42.62
CA CYS A 44 5.29 15.22 41.24
C CYS A 44 5.30 13.89 40.48
N PHE A 45 5.68 12.77 41.12
CA PHE A 45 5.63 11.46 40.48
C PHE A 45 4.20 11.02 40.19
N PHE A 46 3.25 11.25 41.09
CA PHE A 46 1.82 10.98 40.85
C PHE A 46 1.21 11.92 39.81
N VAL A 47 1.59 13.19 39.79
CA VAL A 47 1.11 14.17 38.80
C VAL A 47 1.69 13.87 37.41
N LEU A 48 2.97 13.51 37.31
CA LEU A 48 3.60 13.15 36.03
C LEU A 48 3.18 11.76 35.57
N GLY A 49 3.15 10.76 36.46
CA GLY A 49 2.76 9.38 36.15
C GLY A 49 1.26 9.24 35.90
N GLY A 50 0.42 9.84 36.75
CA GLY A 50 -1.03 9.94 36.53
C GLY A 50 -1.37 10.83 35.34
N GLY A 51 -0.58 11.89 35.14
CA GLY A 51 -0.62 12.72 33.93
C GLY A 51 -0.47 11.86 32.68
N GLN A 52 0.53 10.99 32.60
CA GLN A 52 0.69 10.10 31.44
C GLN A 52 -0.45 9.09 31.27
N ALA A 53 -1.03 8.60 32.36
CA ALA A 53 -2.20 7.71 32.29
C ALA A 53 -3.44 8.42 31.72
N ILE A 54 -3.64 9.70 32.06
CA ILE A 54 -4.73 10.55 31.55
C ILE A 54 -4.42 11.05 30.12
N LEU A 55 -3.15 11.33 29.83
CA LEU A 55 -2.70 11.84 28.54
C LEU A 55 -2.71 10.78 27.43
N GLY A 56 -2.84 9.51 27.80
CA GLY A 56 -2.90 8.40 26.86
C GLY A 56 -1.55 8.12 26.20
N LYS A 57 -1.27 6.85 25.92
CA LYS A 57 -0.09 6.48 25.15
C LYS A 57 -0.34 6.77 23.67
N ALA A 58 0.56 7.56 23.06
CA ALA A 58 0.54 7.78 21.62
C ALA A 58 0.65 6.44 20.87
N GLY A 59 -0.03 6.32 19.73
CA GLY A 59 -0.06 5.14 18.88
C GLY A 59 -1.05 4.05 19.32
N ARG A 60 -1.75 4.20 20.45
CA ARG A 60 -2.83 3.28 20.82
C ARG A 60 -4.00 3.43 19.85
N THR A 61 -4.45 2.33 19.27
CA THR A 61 -5.64 2.30 18.42
C THR A 61 -6.86 1.77 19.17
N PHE A 62 -8.04 2.27 18.83
CA PHE A 62 -9.31 1.75 19.35
C PHE A 62 -10.42 1.99 18.33
N THR A 63 -11.38 1.06 18.28
CA THR A 63 -12.53 1.12 17.38
C THR A 63 -13.79 1.44 18.16
N VAL A 64 -14.60 2.35 17.63
CA VAL A 64 -15.92 2.71 18.17
C VAL A 64 -16.95 2.75 17.05
N VAL A 65 -18.22 2.58 17.41
CA VAL A 65 -19.34 2.84 16.50
C VAL A 65 -19.67 4.33 16.60
N ALA A 66 -19.71 5.02 15.46
CA ALA A 66 -19.97 6.44 15.42
C ALA A 66 -21.46 6.74 15.67
N GLU A 67 -21.77 7.50 16.71
CA GLU A 67 -23.15 7.95 17.00
C GLU A 67 -23.62 9.05 16.04
N HIS A 68 -22.69 9.73 15.39
CA HIS A 68 -22.92 10.81 14.44
C HIS A 68 -22.14 10.58 13.15
N PRO A 69 -22.48 11.25 12.04
CA PRO A 69 -21.68 11.19 10.83
C PRO A 69 -20.23 11.60 11.08
N VAL A 70 -19.28 10.90 10.46
CA VAL A 70 -17.84 11.15 10.61
C VAL A 70 -17.23 11.43 9.25
N VAL A 71 -16.40 12.47 9.17
CA VAL A 71 -15.69 12.85 7.94
C VAL A 71 -14.24 12.39 8.01
N ILE A 72 -13.80 11.62 7.01
CA ILE A 72 -12.42 11.13 6.90
C ILE A 72 -11.96 11.34 5.46
N ALA A 73 -10.83 12.01 5.26
CA ALA A 73 -10.31 12.36 3.93
C ALA A 73 -11.35 13.05 3.02
N GLY A 74 -12.21 13.90 3.58
CA GLY A 74 -13.29 14.58 2.86
C GLY A 74 -14.54 13.73 2.57
N VAL A 75 -14.52 12.43 2.90
CA VAL A 75 -15.64 11.52 2.71
C VAL A 75 -16.48 11.46 3.99
N THR A 76 -17.79 11.64 3.85
CA THR A 76 -18.73 11.60 4.99
C THR A 76 -19.33 10.21 5.12
N PHE A 77 -19.10 9.57 6.26
CA PHE A 77 -19.68 8.29 6.63
C PHE A 77 -20.86 8.50 7.57
N PRO A 78 -21.98 7.75 7.41
CA PRO A 78 -23.17 7.93 8.24
C PRO A 78 -22.94 7.45 9.68
N ALA A 79 -23.83 7.88 10.58
CA ALA A 79 -23.91 7.29 11.92
C ALA A 79 -24.13 5.76 11.84
N GLY A 80 -23.60 5.04 12.82
CA GLY A 80 -23.54 3.57 12.84
C GLY A 80 -22.28 2.97 12.22
N SER A 81 -21.45 3.78 11.53
CA SER A 81 -20.19 3.30 10.95
C SER A 81 -19.16 2.96 12.03
N LYS A 82 -18.36 1.92 11.82
CA LYS A 82 -17.25 1.53 12.71
C LYS A 82 -16.03 2.38 12.35
N VAL A 83 -15.52 3.15 13.31
CA VAL A 83 -14.37 4.04 13.12
C VAL A 83 -13.26 3.65 14.07
N SER A 84 -12.06 3.42 13.52
CA SER A 84 -10.85 3.22 14.31
C SER A 84 -10.08 4.52 14.41
N TYR A 85 -9.69 4.88 15.63
CA TYR A 85 -8.91 6.06 15.95
C TYR A 85 -7.51 5.68 16.42
N GLU A 86 -6.54 6.54 16.13
CA GLU A 86 -5.20 6.53 16.70
C GLU A 86 -5.07 7.67 17.72
N GLN A 87 -4.59 7.36 18.92
CA GLN A 87 -4.28 8.33 19.95
C GLN A 87 -2.96 9.05 19.62
N LEU A 88 -2.98 10.38 19.51
CA LEU A 88 -1.78 11.18 19.19
C LEU A 88 -0.97 11.60 20.43
N GLY A 89 -1.41 11.19 21.63
CA GLY A 89 -0.88 11.65 22.92
C GLY A 89 -1.49 13.00 23.34
N GLY A 90 -1.26 13.43 24.59
CA GLY A 90 -1.73 14.73 25.08
C GLY A 90 -3.14 14.75 25.69
N GLY A 91 -3.78 13.61 25.90
CA GLY A 91 -5.12 13.50 26.49
C GLY A 91 -6.10 12.76 25.60
N TYR A 92 -7.19 12.29 26.19
CA TYR A 92 -8.32 11.61 25.53
C TYR A 92 -8.83 12.33 24.26
N TRP A 93 -8.64 13.65 24.16
CA TRP A 93 -9.16 14.50 23.10
C TRP A 93 -8.34 14.47 21.80
N HIS A 94 -7.07 14.08 21.84
CA HIS A 94 -6.20 14.09 20.67
C HIS A 94 -6.21 12.72 19.98
N LYS A 95 -7.26 12.50 19.20
CA LYS A 95 -7.43 11.30 18.38
C LYS A 95 -7.61 11.66 16.91
N ARG A 96 -7.05 10.84 16.03
CA ARG A 96 -7.21 10.96 14.58
C ARG A 96 -7.89 9.70 14.05
N PRO A 97 -8.95 9.80 13.23
CA PRO A 97 -9.53 8.63 12.58
C PRO A 97 -8.53 8.07 11.55
N ILE A 98 -8.30 6.77 11.59
CA ILE A 98 -7.34 6.08 10.70
C ILE A 98 -8.01 5.03 9.79
N PHE A 99 -9.20 4.57 10.15
CA PHE A 99 -9.98 3.59 9.40
C PHE A 99 -11.46 3.82 9.67
N VAL A 100 -12.30 3.61 8.66
CA VAL A 100 -13.76 3.59 8.79
C VAL A 100 -14.35 2.51 7.90
N GLN A 101 -15.38 1.84 8.41
CA GLN A 101 -16.20 0.88 7.69
C GLN A 101 -17.67 1.22 7.93
N SER A 102 -18.46 1.24 6.86
CA SER A 102 -19.89 1.43 6.91
C SER A 102 -20.61 0.27 6.24
N ASP A 103 -21.74 -0.13 6.84
CA ASP A 103 -22.62 -1.14 6.26
C ASP A 103 -23.39 -0.61 5.04
N LYS A 104 -23.44 0.72 4.88
CA LYS A 104 -24.05 1.40 3.73
C LYS A 104 -22.96 2.00 2.85
N PRO A 105 -23.05 1.82 1.52
CA PRO A 105 -22.12 2.48 0.61
C PRO A 105 -22.18 4.01 0.74
N VAL A 106 -21.03 4.65 0.59
CA VAL A 106 -20.88 6.11 0.59
C VAL A 106 -20.08 6.56 -0.63
N MET A 107 -20.26 7.82 -1.04
CA MET A 107 -19.57 8.37 -2.20
C MET A 107 -18.26 9.05 -1.79
N ALA A 108 -17.15 8.58 -2.36
CA ALA A 108 -15.85 9.25 -2.35
C ALA A 108 -15.62 9.84 -3.76
N GLY A 109 -16.05 11.08 -3.95
CA GLY A 109 -16.13 11.67 -5.29
C GLY A 109 -17.12 10.92 -6.18
N ALA A 110 -16.65 10.39 -7.30
CA ALA A 110 -17.46 9.59 -8.22
C ALA A 110 -17.46 8.07 -7.89
N VAL A 111 -16.75 7.66 -6.83
CA VAL A 111 -16.53 6.24 -6.50
C VAL A 111 -17.35 5.85 -5.29
N GLU A 112 -18.04 4.71 -5.35
CA GLU A 112 -18.87 4.22 -4.25
C GLU A 112 -18.09 3.21 -3.39
N ILE A 113 -17.89 3.51 -2.10
CA ILE A 113 -17.03 2.75 -1.18
C ILE A 113 -17.77 2.34 0.10
N THR A 114 -17.29 1.30 0.76
CA THR A 114 -17.78 0.86 2.09
C THR A 114 -16.73 1.04 3.19
N GLU A 115 -15.45 1.03 2.81
CA GLU A 115 -14.35 1.20 3.77
C GLU A 115 -13.31 2.19 3.24
N LEU A 116 -12.68 2.92 4.16
CA LEU A 116 -11.58 3.83 3.87
C LEU A 116 -10.57 3.78 5.01
N MET A 117 -9.28 3.68 4.67
CA MET A 117 -8.21 3.70 5.66
C MET A 117 -6.96 4.39 5.12
N TYR A 118 -6.18 4.98 6.03
CA TYR A 118 -4.85 5.47 5.70
C TYR A 118 -3.86 4.31 5.62
N SER A 119 -3.04 4.31 4.58
CA SER A 119 -1.91 3.39 4.48
C SER A 119 -0.91 3.67 5.59
N ARG A 120 -0.46 2.63 6.29
CA ARG A 120 0.57 2.76 7.34
C ARG A 120 1.95 3.06 6.77
N GLN A 121 2.19 2.71 5.51
CA GLN A 121 3.49 2.84 4.87
C GLN A 121 3.66 4.19 4.16
N HIS A 122 2.55 4.76 3.66
CA HIS A 122 2.57 5.97 2.84
C HIS A 122 1.53 6.97 3.38
N ALA A 123 2.01 8.08 3.96
CA ALA A 123 1.17 9.04 4.70
C ALA A 123 0.02 9.65 3.86
N ASN A 124 0.20 9.73 2.54
CA ASN A 124 -0.77 10.31 1.62
C ASN A 124 -1.58 9.25 0.85
N MET A 125 -1.41 7.97 1.15
CA MET A 125 -2.13 6.91 0.46
C MET A 125 -3.34 6.47 1.28
N LEU A 126 -4.48 6.37 0.60
CA LEU A 126 -5.74 5.85 1.09
C LEU A 126 -5.98 4.50 0.43
N ILE A 127 -6.35 3.52 1.25
CA ILE A 127 -6.85 2.23 0.78
C ILE A 127 -8.36 2.26 0.99
N VAL A 128 -9.11 2.03 -0.07
CA VAL A 128 -10.57 2.01 -0.04
C VAL A 128 -11.10 0.66 -0.48
N VAL A 129 -12.19 0.21 0.12
CA VAL A 129 -12.94 -0.97 -0.33
C VAL A 129 -14.12 -0.48 -1.14
N LEU A 130 -14.16 -0.86 -2.41
CA LEU A 130 -15.25 -0.50 -3.30
C LEU A 130 -16.50 -1.31 -2.93
N SER A 131 -17.66 -0.65 -2.90
CA SER A 131 -18.93 -1.29 -2.55
C SER A 131 -19.38 -2.35 -3.56
N ARG A 132 -19.02 -2.17 -4.83
CA ARG A 132 -19.33 -3.03 -5.97
C ARG A 132 -18.30 -2.86 -7.07
N ASP A 133 -18.37 -3.73 -8.07
CA ASP A 133 -17.61 -3.57 -9.30
C ASP A 133 -18.04 -2.27 -10.00
N GLN A 134 -17.07 -1.44 -10.39
CA GLN A 134 -17.35 -0.14 -11.01
C GLN A 134 -16.18 0.32 -11.90
N THR A 135 -16.48 1.17 -12.87
CA THR A 135 -15.48 1.73 -13.77
C THR A 135 -14.87 3.01 -13.20
N ILE A 136 -13.56 3.03 -12.99
CA ILE A 136 -12.82 4.20 -12.47
C ILE A 136 -11.71 4.56 -13.45
N GLU A 137 -11.71 5.79 -13.98
CA GLU A 137 -10.76 6.23 -15.02
C GLU A 137 -10.64 5.25 -16.22
N GLY A 138 -11.76 4.58 -16.57
CA GLY A 138 -11.81 3.61 -17.66
C GLY A 138 -11.34 2.19 -17.29
N TRP A 139 -10.99 1.92 -16.04
CA TRP A 139 -10.64 0.59 -15.52
C TRP A 139 -11.83 -0.08 -14.82
N GLN A 140 -12.12 -1.34 -15.13
CA GLN A 140 -13.17 -2.12 -14.46
C GLN A 140 -12.65 -2.66 -13.13
N CYS A 141 -12.83 -1.88 -12.06
CA CYS A 141 -12.31 -2.18 -10.74
C CYS A 141 -13.25 -3.11 -9.98
N ARG A 142 -12.67 -4.13 -9.35
CA ARG A 142 -13.37 -5.11 -8.50
C ARG A 142 -13.75 -4.50 -7.16
N GLY A 143 -14.99 -4.71 -6.74
CA GLY A 143 -15.48 -4.39 -5.41
C GLY A 143 -15.68 -5.59 -4.51
N GLY A 144 -16.21 -5.30 -3.32
CA GLY A 144 -16.41 -6.25 -2.24
C GLY A 144 -15.23 -6.33 -1.27
N ALA A 145 -15.46 -6.96 -0.12
CA ALA A 145 -14.56 -6.97 1.03
C ALA A 145 -13.16 -7.57 0.79
N SER A 146 -12.98 -8.32 -0.31
CA SER A 146 -11.70 -8.95 -0.67
C SER A 146 -10.89 -8.14 -1.69
N SER A 147 -11.35 -6.95 -2.08
CA SER A 147 -10.74 -6.13 -3.11
C SER A 147 -10.56 -4.71 -2.62
N VAL A 148 -9.39 -4.14 -2.89
CA VAL A 148 -9.04 -2.79 -2.51
C VAL A 148 -8.71 -1.97 -3.74
N ALA A 149 -9.03 -0.69 -3.69
CA ALA A 149 -8.53 0.32 -4.59
C ALA A 149 -7.63 1.28 -3.80
N GLU A 150 -6.62 1.80 -4.47
CA GLU A 150 -5.68 2.76 -3.90
C GLU A 150 -5.99 4.16 -4.43
N MET A 151 -5.92 5.13 -3.53
CA MET A 151 -6.08 6.54 -3.83
C MET A 151 -4.96 7.34 -3.16
N SER A 152 -4.57 8.46 -3.74
CA SER A 152 -3.63 9.43 -3.16
C SER A 152 -4.41 10.64 -2.67
N LEU A 153 -4.14 11.10 -1.46
CA LEU A 153 -4.67 12.34 -0.93
C LEU A 153 -3.86 13.51 -1.49
N THR A 154 -4.48 14.34 -2.32
CA THR A 154 -3.93 15.64 -2.71
C THR A 154 -4.53 16.77 -1.85
N GLU A 155 -4.05 18.00 -2.01
CA GLU A 155 -4.55 19.15 -1.26
C GLU A 155 -6.05 19.42 -1.48
N THR A 156 -6.59 19.02 -2.63
CA THR A 156 -7.96 19.36 -3.04
C THR A 156 -8.90 18.16 -3.02
N GLN A 157 -8.44 16.97 -3.41
CA GLN A 157 -9.27 15.76 -3.46
C GLN A 157 -8.45 14.46 -3.53
N PRO A 158 -9.02 13.31 -3.13
CA PRO A 158 -8.43 12.01 -3.43
C PRO A 158 -8.31 11.78 -4.95
N VAL A 159 -7.15 11.31 -5.40
CA VAL A 159 -6.87 10.93 -6.78
C VAL A 159 -6.74 9.42 -6.85
N PHE A 160 -7.37 8.80 -7.85
CA PHE A 160 -7.29 7.35 -8.04
C PHE A 160 -5.87 6.94 -8.47
N LEU A 161 -5.30 5.94 -7.78
CA LEU A 161 -4.00 5.37 -8.08
C LEU A 161 -4.13 4.00 -8.73
N GLY A 162 -5.02 3.15 -8.26
CA GLY A 162 -5.03 1.78 -8.75
C GLY A 162 -6.15 0.92 -8.21
N CYS A 163 -6.37 -0.22 -8.86
CA CYS A 163 -7.33 -1.21 -8.43
C CYS A 163 -7.00 -2.58 -9.01
N VAL A 164 -7.78 -3.58 -8.61
CA VAL A 164 -7.73 -4.92 -9.17
C VAL A 164 -8.88 -5.09 -10.17
N PHE A 165 -8.65 -5.74 -11.31
CA PHE A 165 -9.68 -5.96 -12.32
C PHE A 165 -10.82 -6.87 -11.82
N ALA A 166 -12.06 -6.44 -12.07
CA ALA A 166 -13.28 -7.21 -11.87
C ALA A 166 -13.46 -8.29 -12.94
N THR A 167 -13.11 -7.97 -14.18
CA THR A 167 -13.32 -8.82 -15.36
C THR A 167 -12.07 -8.83 -16.23
N ALA A 168 -11.87 -9.92 -16.97
CA ALA A 168 -10.80 -9.96 -17.97
C ALA A 168 -11.00 -8.87 -19.04
N ARG A 169 -9.90 -8.34 -19.56
CA ARG A 169 -9.90 -7.27 -20.57
C ARG A 169 -8.80 -7.45 -21.60
N THR A 170 -9.14 -7.27 -22.86
CA THR A 170 -8.15 -7.22 -23.95
C THR A 170 -7.68 -5.78 -24.15
N ILE A 171 -6.35 -5.55 -24.14
CA ILE A 171 -5.73 -4.25 -24.38
C ILE A 171 -4.58 -4.47 -25.36
N ASN A 172 -4.58 -3.76 -26.50
CA ASN A 172 -3.55 -3.88 -27.55
C ASN A 172 -3.26 -5.35 -27.96
N GLY A 173 -4.32 -6.19 -28.03
CA GLY A 173 -4.22 -7.61 -28.41
C GLY A 173 -3.76 -8.57 -27.30
N MET A 174 -3.52 -8.07 -26.08
CA MET A 174 -3.15 -8.87 -24.90
C MET A 174 -4.35 -9.06 -23.99
N ASN A 175 -4.59 -10.29 -23.54
CA ASN A 175 -5.70 -10.61 -22.64
C ASN A 175 -5.23 -10.57 -21.19
N TRP A 176 -5.61 -9.52 -20.48
CA TRP A 176 -5.40 -9.36 -19.05
C TRP A 176 -6.51 -10.09 -18.29
N PRO A 177 -6.18 -11.07 -17.45
CA PRO A 177 -7.19 -11.78 -16.68
C PRO A 177 -7.88 -10.91 -15.61
N VAL A 178 -8.93 -11.46 -15.00
CA VAL A 178 -9.42 -10.96 -13.70
C VAL A 178 -8.27 -11.02 -12.68
N PHE A 179 -8.31 -10.15 -11.68
CA PHE A 179 -7.24 -9.98 -10.70
C PHE A 179 -5.94 -9.34 -11.21
N THR A 180 -5.91 -8.84 -12.45
CA THR A 180 -4.84 -7.93 -12.86
C THR A 180 -4.89 -6.67 -12.01
N GLU A 181 -3.78 -6.34 -11.39
CA GLU A 181 -3.57 -5.08 -10.68
C GLU A 181 -3.23 -4.00 -11.69
N THR A 182 -3.84 -2.83 -11.53
CA THR A 182 -3.50 -1.61 -12.25
C THR A 182 -3.07 -0.54 -11.26
N MET A 183 -1.97 0.15 -11.57
CA MET A 183 -1.38 1.19 -10.74
C MET A 183 -0.91 2.34 -11.61
N LYS A 184 -1.23 3.57 -11.23
CA LYS A 184 -0.81 4.80 -11.87
C LYS A 184 0.56 5.19 -11.34
N GLY A 185 1.52 5.38 -12.23
CA GLY A 185 2.82 5.94 -11.90
C GLY A 185 2.77 7.47 -11.78
N ASP A 186 3.80 8.05 -11.17
CA ASP A 186 3.92 9.50 -10.96
C ASP A 186 3.92 10.30 -12.28
N ASN A 187 4.32 9.67 -13.38
CA ASN A 187 4.33 10.26 -14.72
C ASN A 187 2.96 10.15 -15.43
N GLY A 188 1.93 9.62 -14.77
CA GLY A 188 0.59 9.40 -15.32
C GLY A 188 0.44 8.13 -16.18
N ASP A 189 1.50 7.34 -16.34
CA ASP A 189 1.43 6.03 -17.00
C ASP A 189 0.74 5.00 -16.10
N TRP A 190 0.16 3.97 -16.72
CA TRP A 190 -0.48 2.86 -16.04
C TRP A 190 0.39 1.61 -16.10
N LYS A 191 0.83 1.15 -14.94
CA LYS A 191 1.44 -0.16 -14.77
C LYS A 191 0.35 -1.20 -14.54
N LEU A 192 0.36 -2.28 -15.32
CA LEU A 192 -0.46 -3.47 -15.09
C LEU A 192 0.46 -4.60 -14.66
N SER A 193 0.02 -5.35 -13.64
CA SER A 193 0.70 -6.54 -13.14
C SER A 193 -0.31 -7.67 -12.96
N TRP A 194 0.07 -8.86 -13.40
CA TRP A 194 -0.69 -10.07 -13.17
C TRP A 194 0.29 -11.19 -12.82
N HIS A 195 -0.05 -11.96 -11.79
CA HIS A 195 0.72 -13.10 -11.33
C HIS A 195 -0.22 -14.26 -11.01
N LEU A 196 0.19 -15.47 -11.38
CA LEU A 196 -0.48 -16.70 -11.01
C LEU A 196 -0.45 -16.86 -9.49
N ALA A 197 -1.60 -17.16 -8.90
CA ALA A 197 -1.65 -17.45 -7.47
C ALA A 197 -0.93 -18.77 -7.18
N ARG A 198 -0.24 -18.87 -6.03
CA ARG A 198 0.53 -20.07 -5.64
C ARG A 198 -0.33 -21.35 -5.58
N ASP A 199 -1.62 -21.19 -5.32
CA ASP A 199 -2.59 -22.28 -5.26
C ASP A 199 -3.18 -22.65 -6.64
N GLY A 200 -2.75 -21.98 -7.72
CA GLY A 200 -3.27 -22.18 -9.07
C GLY A 200 -4.71 -21.70 -9.29
N SER A 201 -5.31 -20.99 -8.32
CA SER A 201 -6.71 -20.54 -8.41
C SER A 201 -6.96 -19.47 -9.47
N ARG A 202 -5.91 -18.79 -9.93
CA ARG A 202 -6.00 -17.73 -10.95
C ARG A 202 -5.81 -18.31 -12.35
N PRO A 203 -6.58 -17.86 -13.35
CA PRO A 203 -6.39 -18.30 -14.73
C PRO A 203 -5.09 -17.73 -15.31
N LEU A 204 -4.37 -18.52 -16.10
CA LEU A 204 -3.16 -18.08 -16.80
C LEU A 204 -3.45 -16.87 -17.70
N ALA A 205 -2.55 -15.88 -17.71
CA ALA A 205 -2.61 -14.79 -18.67
C ALA A 205 -2.31 -15.30 -20.08
N ASN A 206 -2.90 -14.65 -21.10
CA ASN A 206 -2.60 -14.97 -22.49
C ASN A 206 -2.21 -13.71 -23.27
N ALA A 207 -1.01 -13.73 -23.85
CA ALA A 207 -0.52 -12.67 -24.70
C ALA A 207 0.17 -13.29 -25.91
N PHE A 208 -0.21 -12.84 -27.11
CA PHE A 208 0.41 -13.29 -28.37
C PHE A 208 0.41 -14.81 -28.56
N GLY A 209 -0.56 -15.51 -27.95
CA GLY A 209 -0.66 -16.98 -28.01
C GLY A 209 0.08 -17.70 -26.88
N PHE A 210 0.84 -16.99 -26.06
CA PHE A 210 1.54 -17.56 -24.92
C PHE A 210 0.68 -17.56 -23.67
N ARG A 211 0.72 -18.68 -22.94
CA ARG A 211 0.24 -18.72 -21.57
C ARG A 211 1.35 -18.29 -20.64
N ALA A 212 1.12 -17.21 -19.90
CA ALA A 212 2.07 -16.67 -18.94
C ALA A 212 1.61 -16.97 -17.51
N THR A 213 2.58 -17.18 -16.63
CA THR A 213 2.42 -17.26 -15.17
C THR A 213 2.62 -15.89 -14.50
N GLU A 214 3.26 -14.96 -15.19
CA GLU A 214 3.34 -13.56 -14.82
C GLU A 214 3.33 -12.67 -16.07
N MET A 215 2.68 -11.52 -15.98
CA MET A 215 2.63 -10.54 -17.07
C MET A 215 2.65 -9.14 -16.49
N THR A 216 3.52 -8.29 -17.00
CA THR A 216 3.60 -6.88 -16.62
C THR A 216 3.63 -5.99 -17.84
N ALA A 217 3.06 -4.79 -17.72
CA ALA A 217 3.08 -3.81 -18.80
C ALA A 217 2.98 -2.40 -18.26
N THR A 218 3.50 -1.46 -19.05
CA THR A 218 3.32 -0.03 -18.83
C THR A 218 2.61 0.53 -20.04
N TYR A 219 1.50 1.23 -19.80
CA TYR A 219 0.73 1.94 -20.81
C TYR A 219 0.79 3.44 -20.53
N SER A 220 0.70 4.27 -21.57
CA SER A 220 0.47 5.70 -21.38
C SER A 220 -0.93 5.99 -20.82
N ALA A 221 -1.19 7.24 -20.42
CA ALA A 221 -2.53 7.70 -20.06
C ALA A 221 -3.57 7.49 -21.19
N ALA A 222 -3.13 7.42 -22.44
CA ALA A 222 -3.96 7.12 -23.62
C ALA A 222 -4.02 5.62 -23.97
N PHE A 223 -3.60 4.73 -23.06
CA PHE A 223 -3.55 3.28 -23.24
C PHE A 223 -2.61 2.80 -24.37
N ALA A 224 -1.63 3.60 -24.78
CA ALA A 224 -0.61 3.17 -25.71
C ALA A 224 0.45 2.32 -24.99
N LEU A 225 0.76 1.14 -25.51
CA LEU A 225 1.76 0.26 -24.90
C LEU A 225 3.15 0.90 -24.96
N LYS A 226 3.84 1.00 -23.82
CA LYS A 226 5.22 1.49 -23.70
C LYS A 226 6.20 0.37 -23.43
N GLN A 227 5.82 -0.57 -22.56
CA GLN A 227 6.63 -1.71 -22.18
C GLN A 227 5.73 -2.89 -21.88
N TRP A 228 6.18 -4.09 -22.20
CA TRP A 228 5.53 -5.33 -21.80
C TRP A 228 6.57 -6.41 -21.59
N SER A 229 6.35 -7.22 -20.56
CA SER A 229 7.06 -8.48 -20.36
C SER A 229 6.12 -9.53 -19.81
N ALA A 230 6.45 -10.79 -20.06
CA ALA A 230 5.78 -11.91 -19.46
C ALA A 230 6.75 -13.05 -19.18
N TYR A 231 6.37 -13.87 -18.22
CA TYR A 231 7.11 -15.05 -17.81
C TYR A 231 6.18 -16.25 -17.92
N ALA A 232 6.70 -17.35 -18.46
CA ALA A 232 6.01 -18.63 -18.48
C ALA A 232 6.86 -19.71 -17.79
N TYR A 233 6.22 -20.49 -16.94
CA TYR A 233 6.79 -21.64 -16.24
C TYR A 233 5.81 -22.80 -16.39
N TYR A 234 6.13 -23.77 -17.27
CA TYR A 234 5.31 -24.94 -17.63
C TYR A 234 3.96 -24.59 -18.33
N PRO A 235 3.68 -24.96 -19.60
CA PRO A 235 4.04 -26.17 -20.36
C PRO A 235 4.69 -25.87 -21.74
N GLU A 236 4.85 -26.88 -22.60
CA GLU A 236 5.25 -26.71 -24.00
C GLU A 236 4.42 -25.61 -24.69
N ALA A 237 5.06 -24.49 -24.98
CA ALA A 237 4.44 -23.36 -25.65
C ALA A 237 4.84 -23.38 -27.13
N PRO A 238 3.92 -23.72 -28.06
CA PRO A 238 4.22 -23.69 -29.49
C PRO A 238 4.27 -22.25 -30.00
N VAL A 239 5.30 -21.95 -30.79
CA VAL A 239 5.57 -20.64 -31.40
C VAL A 239 5.98 -20.84 -32.85
N GLY A 240 4.98 -20.81 -33.75
CA GLY A 240 5.21 -21.16 -35.14
C GLY A 240 5.69 -22.60 -35.26
N ASP A 241 6.90 -22.81 -35.79
CA ASP A 241 7.53 -24.12 -35.96
C ASP A 241 8.38 -24.57 -34.74
N TYR A 242 8.35 -23.82 -33.63
CA TYR A 242 9.17 -24.10 -32.44
C TYR A 242 8.29 -24.46 -31.23
N ALA A 243 8.81 -25.30 -30.34
CA ALA A 243 8.21 -25.60 -29.04
C ALA A 243 9.20 -25.27 -27.92
N PHE A 244 8.79 -24.44 -26.97
CA PHE A 244 9.61 -24.15 -25.78
C PHE A 244 9.52 -25.29 -24.78
N SER A 245 10.67 -25.75 -24.30
CA SER A 245 10.79 -26.83 -23.33
C SER A 245 10.19 -26.43 -21.98
N SER A 246 9.57 -27.39 -21.31
CA SER A 246 9.14 -27.27 -19.92
C SER A 246 10.32 -27.20 -18.92
N GLU A 247 11.54 -27.53 -19.34
CA GLU A 247 12.70 -27.65 -18.44
C GLU A 247 13.30 -26.30 -18.02
N GLY A 248 12.76 -25.18 -18.48
CA GLY A 248 13.30 -23.85 -18.19
C GLY A 248 12.26 -22.74 -18.16
N GLN A 249 12.72 -21.58 -17.70
CA GLN A 249 11.96 -20.33 -17.77
C GLN A 249 11.92 -19.83 -19.21
N THR A 250 10.74 -19.37 -19.64
CA THR A 250 10.58 -18.64 -20.91
C THR A 250 10.23 -17.19 -20.61
N ASP A 251 11.13 -16.29 -21.03
CA ASP A 251 10.98 -14.86 -20.90
C ASP A 251 10.47 -14.25 -22.20
N MET A 252 9.46 -13.42 -22.13
CA MET A 252 8.91 -12.70 -23.27
C MET A 252 9.00 -11.21 -23.03
N VAL A 253 9.55 -10.47 -23.99
CA VAL A 253 9.75 -9.02 -23.88
C VAL A 253 9.31 -8.35 -25.18
N TRP A 254 8.55 -7.26 -25.04
CA TRP A 254 8.19 -6.40 -26.17
C TRP A 254 9.37 -5.50 -26.53
N MET A 255 9.75 -5.52 -27.80
CA MET A 255 10.87 -4.77 -28.36
C MET A 255 10.39 -3.50 -29.05
N ALA A 256 11.26 -2.50 -29.13
CA ALA A 256 11.02 -1.32 -29.96
C ALA A 256 10.76 -1.74 -31.41
N GLY A 257 9.63 -1.31 -31.98
CA GLY A 257 9.19 -1.73 -33.32
C GLY A 257 8.02 -2.71 -33.32
N GLY A 258 7.59 -3.21 -32.15
CA GLY A 258 6.39 -4.04 -32.01
C GLY A 258 6.65 -5.53 -31.92
N ASP A 259 7.88 -5.96 -32.20
CA ASP A 259 8.28 -7.38 -32.17
C ASP A 259 8.41 -7.90 -30.74
N ILE A 260 8.34 -9.23 -30.59
CA ILE A 260 8.43 -9.88 -29.28
C ILE A 260 9.64 -10.81 -29.30
N ARG A 261 10.56 -10.56 -28.37
CA ARG A 261 11.66 -11.48 -28.09
C ARG A 261 11.20 -12.51 -27.10
N VAL A 262 11.34 -13.79 -27.44
CA VAL A 262 11.06 -14.93 -26.58
C VAL A 262 12.38 -15.64 -26.32
N ALA A 263 12.90 -15.54 -25.10
CA ALA A 263 14.13 -16.18 -24.68
C ALA A 263 13.81 -17.39 -23.79
N GLY A 264 14.48 -18.50 -24.04
CA GLY A 264 14.22 -19.78 -23.39
C GLY A 264 14.63 -20.93 -24.30
N HIS A 265 14.70 -22.14 -23.75
CA HIS A 265 15.12 -23.31 -24.51
C HIS A 265 13.96 -23.80 -25.40
N ALA A 266 14.10 -23.70 -26.72
CA ALA A 266 13.11 -24.18 -27.68
C ALA A 266 13.74 -25.09 -28.73
N SER A 267 12.95 -25.99 -29.28
CA SER A 267 13.36 -26.84 -30.41
C SER A 267 12.41 -26.68 -31.58
N ASN A 268 12.95 -26.69 -32.81
CA ASN A 268 12.14 -26.73 -34.01
C ASN A 268 11.44 -28.10 -34.10
N VAL A 269 10.12 -28.11 -34.19
CA VAL A 269 9.30 -29.32 -34.15
C VAL A 269 9.56 -30.24 -35.35
N LYS A 270 10.03 -29.69 -36.48
CA LYS A 270 10.30 -30.45 -37.71
C LYS A 270 11.76 -30.93 -37.80
N THR A 271 12.72 -30.09 -37.41
CA THR A 271 14.16 -30.38 -37.60
C THR A 271 14.86 -30.86 -36.33
N GLY A 272 14.27 -30.63 -35.15
CA GLY A 272 14.92 -30.88 -33.85
C GLY A 272 16.00 -29.86 -33.48
N GLU A 273 16.22 -28.82 -34.31
CA GLU A 273 17.23 -27.80 -34.03
C GLU A 273 16.87 -26.99 -32.77
N SER A 274 17.83 -26.89 -31.84
CA SER A 274 17.66 -26.13 -30.61
C SER A 274 17.99 -24.64 -30.83
N VAL A 275 17.17 -23.77 -30.25
CA VAL A 275 17.34 -22.32 -30.22
C VAL A 275 17.05 -21.79 -28.83
N ASP A 276 17.81 -20.80 -28.38
CA ASP A 276 17.61 -20.17 -27.05
C ASP A 276 16.82 -18.86 -27.12
N CYS A 277 16.48 -18.42 -28.34
CA CYS A 277 15.80 -17.15 -28.58
C CYS A 277 15.07 -17.15 -29.91
N LEU A 278 13.82 -16.70 -29.89
CA LEU A 278 13.01 -16.40 -31.06
C LEU A 278 12.59 -14.93 -31.06
N LEU A 279 12.53 -14.35 -32.25
CA LEU A 279 11.91 -13.06 -32.50
C LEU A 279 10.60 -13.29 -33.27
N ILE A 280 9.49 -12.86 -32.67
CA ILE A 280 8.17 -12.88 -33.30
C ILE A 280 7.93 -11.52 -33.91
N GLN A 281 7.88 -11.50 -35.24
CA GLN A 281 7.65 -10.27 -35.98
C GLN A 281 6.17 -9.88 -35.93
N SER A 282 5.91 -8.66 -35.46
CA SER A 282 4.57 -8.07 -35.40
C SER A 282 3.89 -8.05 -36.77
N GLN A 283 4.68 -7.80 -37.82
CA GLN A 283 4.26 -7.85 -39.21
C GLN A 283 4.50 -9.25 -39.79
N GLY A 284 3.46 -10.08 -39.81
CA GLY A 284 3.47 -11.38 -40.47
C GLY A 284 3.54 -12.60 -39.56
N ARG A 285 3.61 -12.42 -38.23
CA ARG A 285 3.55 -13.50 -37.21
C ARG A 285 4.54 -14.64 -37.48
N LYS A 286 5.67 -14.35 -38.13
CA LYS A 286 6.75 -15.32 -38.33
C LYS A 286 7.64 -15.29 -37.09
N ALA A 287 7.94 -16.49 -36.58
CA ALA A 287 8.95 -16.69 -35.56
C ALA A 287 10.26 -17.05 -36.25
N LEU A 288 11.31 -16.28 -35.98
CA LEU A 288 12.64 -16.51 -36.50
C LEU A 288 13.63 -16.60 -35.34
N PRO A 289 14.67 -17.45 -35.43
CA PRO A 289 15.76 -17.43 -34.45
C PRO A 289 16.33 -16.02 -34.32
N CYS A 290 16.57 -15.57 -33.08
CA CYS A 290 17.26 -14.31 -32.87
C CYS A 290 18.65 -14.38 -33.51
N ARG A 291 19.05 -13.34 -34.26
CA ARG A 291 20.42 -13.25 -34.74
C ARG A 291 21.34 -13.20 -33.51
N ARG A 292 22.39 -14.04 -33.51
CA ARG A 292 23.49 -13.83 -32.57
C ARG A 292 24.01 -12.43 -32.86
N GLU A 293 23.99 -11.56 -31.86
CA GLU A 293 24.81 -10.36 -31.92
C GLU A 293 26.24 -10.86 -32.07
N ASN A 294 26.82 -10.67 -33.26
CA ASN A 294 28.24 -10.90 -33.46
C ASN A 294 28.92 -9.89 -32.54
N GLY A 295 29.41 -10.37 -31.40
CA GLY A 295 30.20 -9.60 -30.45
C GLY A 295 31.47 -9.04 -31.09
#